data_AF-A0A3C1RWL9-F1
#
_entry.id   AF-A0A3C1RWL9-F1
#
_cell.length_a   1.000
_cell.length_b   1.000
_cell.length_c   1.000
_cell.angle_alpha   90.00
_cell.angle_beta   90.00
_cell.angle_gamma   90.00
#
_symmetry.space_group_name_H-M   'P 1'
#
loop_
_entity.id
_entity.type
_entity.pdbx_description
1 polymer ?
#
loop_
_entity_poly.entity_id
_entity_poly.type
_entity_poly.pdbx_seq_one_letter_code
_entity_poly.pdbx_strand_id
1 'polypeptide(L)'
;YLNINDIETIENPGQAWNPLIVGAYTEKVNILDLNYRGWQPLAPGGDLSPRSRTSVAWDTQWPIRPDVVFEGGNMAFDGQNPAESIDDLCLLTTHYRPNIRMFDRMSDTSCATALASYMAARIMSEHPNYRPETVRALIVHSAEWTPAMQNHFQNASSKTARGSLLRRYGYGVPDLSRALQSASNDLTLIIEDELQPFCLESSRVKTKEMKLHKLPWPSEELEKLGEAKVELKITLSYFIEPNPGERGWAYRHRYPSHGLRFKVKGSLETEHDFQWRINEVVREEEEDRRSSSRSDDNNWFLGPNTRDCGSIHCDTWHGTAVDLAQKDAIAVYPVGGWWKEKKYLERYNQMAPYSLIISIRVPGVEVDIYTPVYYLVSTSIAIYT
;
A
#
# COMPACT_ATOMS: atom_id res chain seq x y z
N TYR A 1 -15.30 5.15 -20.54
CA TYR A 1 -15.65 4.38 -19.34
C TYR A 1 -14.92 4.92 -18.10
N LEU A 2 -13.60 5.19 -18.13
CA LEU A 2 -12.87 5.74 -16.97
C LEU A 2 -13.51 6.96 -16.29
N ASN A 3 -14.03 7.93 -17.05
CA ASN A 3 -14.74 9.07 -16.47
C ASN A 3 -15.96 8.65 -15.63
N ILE A 4 -16.64 7.56 -16.01
CA ILE A 4 -17.75 6.99 -15.23
C ILE A 4 -17.21 6.36 -13.95
N ASN A 5 -16.09 5.63 -14.01
CA ASN A 5 -15.46 5.04 -12.82
C ASN A 5 -14.98 6.10 -11.81
N ASP A 6 -14.53 7.25 -12.30
CA ASP A 6 -14.07 8.36 -11.47
C ASP A 6 -15.21 9.09 -10.72
N ILE A 7 -16.40 9.17 -11.34
CA ILE A 7 -17.60 9.77 -10.72
C ILE A 7 -18.39 8.76 -9.88
N GLU A 8 -18.35 7.47 -10.23
CA GLU A 8 -18.98 6.41 -9.44
C GLU A 8 -18.09 6.05 -8.26
N THR A 9 -18.39 6.67 -7.12
CA THR A 9 -17.56 6.52 -5.93
C THR A 9 -17.72 5.14 -5.29
N ILE A 10 -16.62 4.67 -4.70
CA ILE A 10 -16.64 3.52 -3.78
C ILE A 10 -17.71 3.72 -2.70
N GLU A 11 -18.47 2.66 -2.43
CA GLU A 11 -19.57 2.67 -1.47
C GLU A 11 -19.12 2.30 -0.05
N ASN A 12 -20.00 2.52 0.92
CA ASN A 12 -19.83 1.97 2.26
C ASN A 12 -19.73 0.42 2.18
N PRO A 13 -18.83 -0.23 2.93
CA PRO A 13 -17.95 0.33 3.97
C PRO A 13 -16.52 0.72 3.50
N GLY A 14 -16.29 1.00 2.21
CA GLY A 14 -14.96 1.21 1.63
C GLY A 14 -14.15 2.39 2.21
N GLN A 15 -14.77 3.29 2.96
CA GLN A 15 -14.11 4.39 3.66
C GLN A 15 -13.41 3.94 4.95
N ALA A 16 -13.75 2.76 5.51
CA ALA A 16 -13.17 2.26 6.75
C ALA A 16 -11.67 2.01 6.57
N TRP A 17 -10.81 2.36 7.51
CA TRP A 17 -9.34 2.38 7.28
C TRP A 17 -8.66 1.00 7.35
N ASN A 18 -9.24 0.04 8.07
CA ASN A 18 -8.61 -1.26 8.32
C ASN A 18 -8.72 -2.25 7.15
N PRO A 19 -9.88 -2.42 6.50
CA PRO A 19 -10.02 -3.37 5.40
C PRO A 19 -9.11 -3.05 4.23
N LEU A 20 -8.65 -4.11 3.55
CA LEU A 20 -8.08 -4.01 2.20
C LEU A 20 -9.23 -3.85 1.21
N ILE A 21 -9.32 -2.69 0.57
CA ILE A 21 -10.37 -2.37 -0.40
C ILE A 21 -9.88 -2.68 -1.80
N VAL A 22 -10.65 -3.50 -2.52
CA VAL A 22 -10.25 -4.08 -3.80
C VAL A 22 -11.07 -3.48 -4.93
N GLY A 23 -10.39 -2.89 -5.91
CA GLY A 23 -10.98 -2.51 -7.19
C GLY A 23 -10.81 -3.60 -8.23
N ALA A 24 -11.40 -3.40 -9.41
CA ALA A 24 -11.29 -4.32 -10.53
C ALA A 24 -10.48 -3.72 -11.68
N TYR A 25 -9.51 -4.48 -12.20
CA TYR A 25 -8.88 -4.25 -13.51
C TYR A 25 -9.26 -5.40 -14.46
N THR A 26 -8.86 -5.34 -15.73
CA THR A 26 -9.12 -6.47 -16.63
C THR A 26 -8.07 -6.71 -17.71
N GLU A 27 -7.73 -7.97 -17.92
CA GLU A 27 -7.02 -8.53 -19.07
C GLU A 27 -7.98 -9.26 -20.04
N LYS A 28 -9.26 -9.40 -19.67
CA LYS A 28 -10.29 -10.05 -20.50
C LYS A 28 -10.70 -9.13 -21.64
N VAL A 29 -10.13 -9.35 -22.81
CA VAL A 29 -10.44 -8.58 -24.03
C VAL A 29 -10.86 -9.42 -25.23
N ASN A 30 -10.75 -10.74 -25.11
CA ASN A 30 -11.05 -11.66 -26.22
C ASN A 30 -12.53 -12.02 -26.22
N ILE A 31 -13.21 -11.77 -27.34
CA ILE A 31 -14.60 -12.17 -27.58
C ILE A 31 -14.56 -13.24 -28.67
N LEU A 32 -14.96 -14.46 -28.31
CA LEU A 32 -14.87 -15.67 -29.12
C LEU A 32 -16.25 -16.19 -29.55
N ASP A 33 -17.29 -15.96 -28.74
CA ASP A 33 -18.66 -16.35 -29.07
C ASP A 33 -19.16 -15.61 -30.31
N LEU A 34 -19.58 -16.40 -31.31
CA LEU A 34 -20.04 -15.94 -32.62
C LEU A 34 -21.29 -15.07 -32.53
N ASN A 35 -22.09 -15.19 -31.46
CA ASN A 35 -23.24 -14.33 -31.22
C ASN A 35 -22.83 -12.86 -31.02
N TYR A 36 -21.62 -12.62 -30.53
CA TYR A 36 -21.07 -11.29 -30.29
C TYR A 36 -20.06 -10.87 -31.38
N ARG A 37 -20.17 -11.44 -32.59
CA ARG A 37 -19.28 -11.10 -33.69
C ARG A 37 -19.37 -9.61 -34.02
N GLY A 38 -18.22 -8.94 -34.00
CA GLY A 38 -18.11 -7.50 -34.27
C GLY A 38 -18.25 -6.62 -33.02
N TRP A 39 -18.59 -7.20 -31.87
CA TRP A 39 -18.53 -6.49 -30.59
C TRP A 39 -17.08 -6.28 -30.17
N GLN A 40 -16.87 -5.27 -29.32
CA GLN A 40 -15.55 -4.92 -28.80
C GLN A 40 -15.56 -4.87 -27.27
N PRO A 41 -14.45 -5.23 -26.62
CA PRO A 41 -14.29 -5.02 -25.18
C PRO A 41 -14.27 -3.52 -24.87
N LEU A 42 -14.97 -3.11 -23.81
CA LEU A 42 -15.12 -1.70 -23.43
C LEU A 42 -13.84 -1.12 -22.82
N ALA A 43 -13.17 -1.88 -21.96
CA ALA A 43 -11.84 -1.51 -21.44
C ALA A 43 -10.73 -2.21 -22.24
N PRO A 44 -9.60 -1.53 -22.51
CA PRO A 44 -8.40 -2.17 -23.01
C PRO A 44 -7.78 -3.08 -21.94
N GLY A 45 -7.01 -4.07 -22.39
CA GLY A 45 -6.31 -5.00 -21.50
C GLY A 45 -5.32 -4.27 -20.59
N GLY A 46 -5.30 -4.67 -19.32
CA GLY A 46 -4.48 -4.10 -18.28
C GLY A 46 -5.00 -2.80 -17.68
N ASP A 47 -6.12 -2.21 -18.15
CA ASP A 47 -6.69 -0.99 -17.56
C ASP A 47 -7.84 -1.34 -16.57
N LEU A 48 -8.44 -0.32 -15.97
CA LEU A 48 -9.53 -0.47 -15.00
C LEU A 48 -10.73 -1.21 -15.63
N SER A 49 -11.34 -2.13 -14.88
CA SER A 49 -12.57 -2.78 -15.32
C SER A 49 -13.70 -1.74 -15.40
N PRO A 50 -14.59 -1.79 -16.43
CA PRO A 50 -15.63 -0.79 -16.60
C PRO A 50 -16.60 -0.62 -15.43
N ARG A 51 -16.70 -1.62 -14.54
CA ARG A 51 -17.60 -1.63 -13.36
C ARG A 51 -16.86 -1.37 -12.05
N SER A 52 -15.57 -1.05 -12.11
CA SER A 52 -14.79 -0.66 -10.94
C SER A 52 -15.21 0.74 -10.48
N ARG A 53 -15.14 0.97 -9.17
CA ARG A 53 -15.42 2.27 -8.57
C ARG A 53 -14.19 2.81 -7.89
N THR A 54 -14.09 4.14 -7.81
CA THR A 54 -12.85 4.80 -7.37
C THR A 54 -13.11 5.79 -6.24
N SER A 55 -12.03 6.36 -5.68
CA SER A 55 -12.13 7.47 -4.72
C SER A 55 -11.67 8.80 -5.31
N VAL A 56 -11.59 8.93 -6.64
CA VAL A 56 -11.07 10.13 -7.32
C VAL A 56 -11.86 11.37 -6.92
N ALA A 57 -13.18 11.26 -6.80
CA ALA A 57 -14.07 12.34 -6.40
C ALA A 57 -14.18 12.57 -4.88
N TRP A 58 -13.45 11.81 -4.04
CA TRP A 58 -13.50 12.01 -2.59
C TRP A 58 -12.64 13.19 -2.13
N ASP A 59 -13.09 13.86 -1.07
CA ASP A 59 -12.27 14.87 -0.38
C ASP A 59 -10.95 14.27 0.11
N THR A 60 -9.90 15.11 0.14
CA THR A 60 -8.54 14.69 0.50
C THR A 60 -8.40 14.16 1.92
N GLN A 61 -9.37 14.41 2.81
CA GLN A 61 -9.40 13.86 4.17
C GLN A 61 -9.69 12.35 4.20
N TRP A 62 -10.30 11.80 3.15
CA TRP A 62 -10.62 10.37 3.07
C TRP A 62 -9.41 9.58 2.57
N PRO A 63 -9.26 8.31 3.02
CA PRO A 63 -8.18 7.45 2.54
C PRO A 63 -8.27 7.27 1.03
N ILE A 64 -7.13 6.90 0.43
CA ILE A 64 -7.04 6.57 -0.98
C ILE A 64 -7.58 5.17 -1.19
N ARG A 65 -8.55 5.02 -2.09
CA ARG A 65 -9.23 3.76 -2.39
C ARG A 65 -9.44 3.59 -3.92
N PRO A 66 -9.36 2.38 -4.49
CA PRO A 66 -9.05 1.11 -3.82
C PRO A 66 -7.59 1.07 -3.35
N ASP A 67 -7.23 0.09 -2.52
CA ASP A 67 -5.84 -0.16 -2.14
C ASP A 67 -5.09 -0.86 -3.28
N VAL A 68 -5.74 -1.82 -3.92
CA VAL A 68 -5.20 -2.66 -4.99
C VAL A 68 -6.32 -3.04 -5.96
N VAL A 69 -5.94 -3.53 -7.14
CA VAL A 69 -6.90 -4.01 -8.15
C VAL A 69 -6.60 -5.46 -8.53
N PHE A 70 -7.66 -6.26 -8.72
CA PHE A 70 -7.59 -7.65 -9.21
C PHE A 70 -8.48 -7.83 -10.43
N GLU A 71 -8.31 -8.93 -11.17
CA GLU A 71 -9.09 -9.20 -12.37
C GLU A 71 -10.59 -9.30 -12.01
N GLY A 72 -11.40 -8.44 -12.63
CA GLY A 72 -12.86 -8.42 -12.47
C GLY A 72 -13.61 -8.71 -13.76
N GLY A 73 -12.93 -8.92 -14.87
CA GLY A 73 -13.55 -9.05 -16.17
C GLY A 73 -13.92 -7.70 -16.79
N ASN A 74 -14.56 -7.80 -17.95
CA ASN A 74 -14.82 -6.67 -18.84
C ASN A 74 -16.27 -6.69 -19.33
N MET A 75 -16.64 -5.66 -20.08
CA MET A 75 -17.94 -5.55 -20.75
C MET A 75 -17.72 -5.47 -22.25
N ALA A 76 -18.68 -5.93 -23.03
CA ALA A 76 -18.65 -5.84 -24.49
C ALA A 76 -19.65 -4.79 -24.97
N PHE A 77 -19.33 -4.09 -26.05
CA PHE A 77 -20.22 -3.11 -26.69
C PHE A 77 -20.29 -3.34 -28.20
N ASP A 78 -21.48 -3.14 -28.77
CA ASP A 78 -21.77 -3.28 -30.21
C ASP A 78 -21.66 -1.96 -30.99
N GLY A 79 -21.44 -0.85 -30.28
CA GLY A 79 -21.34 0.51 -30.83
C GLY A 79 -22.66 1.26 -30.90
N GLN A 80 -23.78 0.65 -30.53
CA GLN A 80 -25.12 1.27 -30.54
C GLN A 80 -25.80 1.22 -29.17
N ASN A 81 -25.70 0.10 -28.47
CA ASN A 81 -26.34 -0.16 -27.20
C ASN A 81 -25.38 0.03 -26.01
N PRO A 82 -25.91 0.20 -24.79
CA PRO A 82 -25.09 0.14 -23.58
C PRO A 82 -24.27 -1.16 -23.53
N ALA A 83 -23.05 -1.08 -22.99
CA ALA A 83 -22.20 -2.25 -22.87
C ALA A 83 -22.84 -3.31 -21.95
N GLU A 84 -22.56 -4.58 -22.22
CA GLU A 84 -23.12 -5.73 -21.51
C GLU A 84 -22.02 -6.65 -20.97
N SER A 85 -22.33 -7.35 -19.88
CA SER A 85 -21.48 -8.41 -19.36
C SER A 85 -21.74 -9.70 -20.13
N ILE A 86 -20.70 -10.21 -20.80
CA ILE A 86 -20.75 -11.46 -21.56
C ILE A 86 -19.79 -12.49 -20.96
N ASP A 87 -20.09 -13.77 -21.16
CA ASP A 87 -19.38 -14.88 -20.51
C ASP A 87 -17.88 -14.90 -20.83
N ASP A 88 -17.51 -14.63 -22.09
CA ASP A 88 -16.11 -14.57 -22.56
C ASP A 88 -15.25 -13.55 -21.80
N LEU A 89 -15.90 -12.48 -21.30
CA LEU A 89 -15.25 -11.39 -20.60
C LEU A 89 -15.35 -11.52 -19.07
N CYS A 90 -15.92 -12.61 -18.56
CA CYS A 90 -16.00 -12.91 -17.13
C CYS A 90 -14.91 -13.92 -16.71
N LEU A 91 -14.78 -14.17 -15.41
CA LEU A 91 -13.97 -15.28 -14.89
C LEU A 91 -14.82 -16.50 -14.64
N LEU A 92 -14.23 -17.67 -14.84
CA LEU A 92 -14.86 -18.95 -14.53
C LEU A 92 -14.62 -19.29 -13.06
N THR A 93 -15.68 -19.72 -12.37
CA THR A 93 -15.65 -20.18 -10.98
C THR A 93 -16.47 -21.45 -10.82
N THR A 94 -16.40 -22.09 -9.66
CA THR A 94 -17.28 -23.22 -9.32
C THR A 94 -18.65 -22.72 -8.89
N HIS A 95 -19.71 -23.37 -9.35
CA HIS A 95 -21.06 -23.05 -8.92
C HIS A 95 -21.32 -23.59 -7.49
N TYR A 96 -22.04 -22.84 -6.66
CA TYR A 96 -22.32 -23.20 -5.26
C TYR A 96 -23.13 -24.50 -5.09
N ARG A 97 -23.79 -24.97 -6.16
CA ARG A 97 -24.49 -26.28 -6.24
C ARG A 97 -23.95 -27.10 -7.42
N PRO A 98 -22.87 -27.89 -7.21
CA PRO A 98 -22.19 -28.61 -8.30
C PRO A 98 -23.08 -29.68 -8.96
N ASN A 99 -24.10 -30.17 -8.27
CA ASN A 99 -25.08 -31.11 -8.79
C ASN A 99 -26.09 -30.50 -9.78
N ILE A 100 -26.24 -29.17 -9.79
CA ILE A 100 -27.11 -28.45 -10.76
C ILE A 100 -26.29 -27.99 -11.96
N ARG A 101 -25.11 -27.41 -11.69
CA ARG A 101 -24.17 -26.89 -12.69
C ARG A 101 -22.78 -26.97 -12.07
N MET A 102 -21.76 -27.36 -12.83
CA MET A 102 -20.40 -27.51 -12.30
C MET A 102 -19.70 -26.15 -12.12
N PHE A 103 -19.82 -25.28 -13.12
CA PHE A 103 -19.13 -23.99 -13.17
C PHE A 103 -20.11 -22.83 -13.32
N ASP A 104 -19.73 -21.65 -12.85
CA ASP A 104 -20.45 -20.41 -13.11
C ASP A 104 -19.46 -19.31 -13.51
N ARG A 105 -19.97 -18.13 -13.85
CA ARG A 105 -19.17 -16.95 -14.09
C ARG A 105 -19.19 -16.00 -12.91
N MET A 106 -18.11 -15.26 -12.73
CA MET A 106 -17.98 -14.18 -11.77
C MET A 106 -17.34 -12.98 -12.46
N SER A 107 -17.78 -11.77 -12.10
CA SER A 107 -17.27 -10.53 -12.66
C SER A 107 -17.27 -9.40 -11.63
N ASP A 108 -16.85 -8.22 -12.08
CA ASP A 108 -16.76 -6.95 -11.40
C ASP A 108 -15.90 -7.02 -10.12
N THR A 109 -16.07 -6.04 -9.24
CA THR A 109 -15.32 -5.93 -7.97
C THR A 109 -15.57 -7.10 -7.03
N SER A 110 -16.69 -7.82 -7.15
CA SER A 110 -16.93 -9.06 -6.39
C SER A 110 -15.94 -10.15 -6.78
N CYS A 111 -15.67 -10.35 -8.08
CA CYS A 111 -14.67 -11.29 -8.54
C CYS A 111 -13.26 -10.89 -8.09
N ALA A 112 -12.92 -9.61 -8.26
CA ALA A 112 -11.66 -9.06 -7.80
C ALA A 112 -11.44 -9.28 -6.28
N THR A 113 -12.48 -9.05 -5.47
CA THR A 113 -12.45 -9.28 -4.02
C THR A 113 -12.26 -10.76 -3.67
N ALA A 114 -12.87 -11.68 -4.42
CA ALA A 114 -12.68 -13.12 -4.24
C ALA A 114 -11.22 -13.54 -4.52
N LEU A 115 -10.61 -13.00 -5.58
CA LEU A 115 -9.19 -13.25 -5.90
C LEU A 115 -8.25 -12.67 -4.84
N ALA A 116 -8.51 -11.47 -4.35
CA ALA A 116 -7.76 -10.89 -3.24
C ALA A 116 -7.88 -11.72 -1.96
N SER A 117 -9.07 -12.22 -1.65
CA SER A 117 -9.31 -13.12 -0.51
C SER A 117 -8.55 -14.43 -0.66
N TYR A 118 -8.53 -15.00 -1.87
CA TYR A 118 -7.73 -16.18 -2.18
C TYR A 118 -6.22 -15.92 -1.97
N MET A 119 -5.69 -14.79 -2.46
CA MET A 119 -4.30 -14.41 -2.26
C MET A 119 -3.96 -14.26 -0.77
N ALA A 120 -4.80 -13.58 0.01
CA ALA A 120 -4.62 -13.48 1.46
C ALA A 120 -4.60 -14.85 2.14
N ALA A 121 -5.52 -15.74 1.77
CA ALA A 121 -5.57 -17.11 2.30
C ALA A 121 -4.32 -17.92 1.94
N ARG A 122 -3.77 -17.75 0.73
CA ARG A 122 -2.50 -18.40 0.32
C ARG A 122 -1.33 -17.91 1.15
N ILE A 123 -1.21 -16.59 1.39
CA ILE A 123 -0.16 -16.02 2.26
C ILE A 123 -0.29 -16.55 3.68
N MET A 124 -1.50 -16.54 4.25
CA MET A 124 -1.75 -17.05 5.60
C MET A 124 -1.50 -18.57 5.71
N SER A 125 -1.74 -19.32 4.65
CA SER A 125 -1.47 -20.76 4.63
C SER A 125 0.03 -21.07 4.56
N GLU A 126 0.81 -20.29 3.80
CA GLU A 126 2.26 -20.47 3.66
C GLU A 126 3.00 -19.95 4.91
N HIS A 127 2.51 -18.86 5.49
CA HIS A 127 3.07 -18.23 6.69
C HIS A 127 2.01 -18.03 7.79
N PRO A 128 1.64 -19.10 8.52
CA PRO A 128 0.55 -19.06 9.51
C PRO A 128 0.75 -18.09 10.68
N ASN A 129 2.00 -17.71 10.95
CA ASN A 129 2.36 -16.81 12.06
C ASN A 129 2.34 -15.33 11.66
N TYR A 130 2.18 -14.99 10.38
CA TYR A 130 2.10 -13.59 9.97
C TYR A 130 0.84 -12.93 10.51
N ARG A 131 1.02 -11.72 11.04
CA ARG A 131 -0.08 -10.91 11.53
C ARG A 131 -0.92 -10.39 10.35
N PRO A 132 -2.21 -10.07 10.56
CA PRO A 132 -3.04 -9.57 9.45
C PRO A 132 -2.55 -8.24 8.88
N GLU A 133 -1.85 -7.40 9.67
CA GLU A 133 -1.15 -6.21 9.20
C GLU A 133 -0.10 -6.53 8.14
N THR A 134 0.65 -7.62 8.34
CA THR A 134 1.70 -8.13 7.43
C THR A 134 1.11 -8.72 6.17
N VAL A 135 0.05 -9.53 6.29
CA VAL A 135 -0.64 -10.07 5.10
C VAL A 135 -1.18 -8.93 4.23
N ARG A 136 -1.81 -7.93 4.85
CA ARG A 136 -2.30 -6.73 4.15
C ARG A 136 -1.14 -5.94 3.51
N ALA A 137 -0.02 -5.79 4.23
CA ALA A 137 1.17 -5.13 3.71
C ALA A 137 1.76 -5.87 2.52
N LEU A 138 1.90 -7.20 2.57
CA LEU A 138 2.45 -8.01 1.49
C LEU A 138 1.64 -7.90 0.20
N ILE A 139 0.30 -7.89 0.31
CA ILE A 139 -0.56 -7.73 -0.87
C ILE A 139 -0.35 -6.36 -1.52
N VAL A 140 -0.26 -5.28 -0.74
CA VAL A 140 0.01 -3.94 -1.27
C VAL A 140 1.45 -3.81 -1.77
N HIS A 141 2.41 -4.37 -1.05
CA HIS A 141 3.83 -4.28 -1.35
C HIS A 141 4.19 -5.04 -2.64
N SER A 142 3.53 -6.18 -2.88
CA SER A 142 3.66 -6.96 -4.11
C SER A 142 2.83 -6.42 -5.28
N ALA A 143 2.21 -5.23 -5.17
CA ALA A 143 1.43 -4.64 -6.25
C ALA A 143 2.31 -3.84 -7.23
N GLU A 144 2.05 -3.99 -8.52
CA GLU A 144 2.60 -3.15 -9.60
C GLU A 144 1.50 -2.65 -10.53
N TRP A 145 1.69 -1.45 -11.08
CA TRP A 145 0.84 -0.96 -12.15
C TRP A 145 1.16 -1.69 -13.45
N THR A 146 0.12 -2.13 -14.17
CA THR A 146 0.25 -2.74 -15.51
C THR A 146 0.83 -1.73 -16.52
N PRO A 147 1.29 -2.17 -17.70
CA PRO A 147 1.73 -1.23 -18.74
C PRO A 147 0.69 -0.16 -19.11
N ALA A 148 -0.60 -0.52 -19.13
CA ALA A 148 -1.69 0.42 -19.40
C ALA A 148 -1.81 1.46 -18.27
N MET A 149 -1.78 1.04 -17.02
CA MET A 149 -1.79 1.93 -15.85
C MET A 149 -0.55 2.83 -15.81
N GLN A 150 0.64 2.26 -16.06
CA GLN A 150 1.91 2.99 -16.07
C GLN A 150 1.92 4.11 -17.10
N ASN A 151 1.32 3.91 -18.28
CA ASN A 151 1.18 4.97 -19.28
C ASN A 151 0.43 6.18 -18.71
N HIS A 152 -0.66 5.97 -17.95
CA HIS A 152 -1.35 7.07 -17.26
C HIS A 152 -0.44 7.77 -16.24
N PHE A 153 0.36 7.01 -15.47
CA PHE A 153 1.31 7.58 -14.50
C PHE A 153 2.47 8.36 -15.14
N GLN A 154 2.98 7.92 -16.29
CA GLN A 154 4.04 8.62 -17.03
C GLN A 154 3.56 9.99 -17.52
N ASN A 155 2.28 10.11 -17.85
CA ASN A 155 1.66 11.37 -18.22
C ASN A 155 1.34 12.29 -17.02
N ALA A 156 1.53 11.82 -15.77
CA ALA A 156 1.29 12.61 -14.56
C ALA A 156 2.52 13.43 -14.16
N SER A 157 2.50 14.72 -14.46
CA SER A 157 3.61 15.66 -14.23
C SER A 157 3.83 16.08 -12.77
N SER A 158 2.92 15.75 -11.85
CA SER A 158 2.99 16.16 -10.45
C SER A 158 2.60 15.05 -9.48
N LYS A 159 3.07 15.15 -8.23
CA LYS A 159 2.67 14.24 -7.13
C LYS A 159 1.17 14.27 -6.88
N THR A 160 0.52 15.42 -7.02
CA THR A 160 -0.94 15.55 -6.92
C THR A 160 -1.64 14.73 -8.01
N ALA A 161 -1.18 14.82 -9.26
CA ALA A 161 -1.73 14.03 -10.36
C ALA A 161 -1.52 12.52 -10.16
N ARG A 162 -0.35 12.11 -9.65
CA ARG A 162 -0.08 10.72 -9.24
C ARG A 162 -1.03 10.27 -8.12
N GLY A 163 -1.33 11.14 -7.16
CA GLY A 163 -2.31 10.87 -6.11
C GLY A 163 -3.72 10.64 -6.65
N SER A 164 -4.17 11.39 -7.66
CA SER A 164 -5.43 11.13 -8.35
C SER A 164 -5.45 9.76 -9.06
N LEU A 165 -4.34 9.37 -9.69
CA LEU A 165 -4.22 8.05 -10.30
C LEU A 165 -4.18 6.93 -9.26
N LEU A 166 -3.54 7.16 -8.11
CA LEU A 166 -3.58 6.22 -6.98
C LEU A 166 -5.02 6.05 -6.46
N ARG A 167 -5.85 7.10 -6.45
CA ARG A 167 -7.29 7.02 -6.15
C ARG A 167 -8.11 6.25 -7.19
N ARG A 168 -7.55 5.98 -8.37
CA ARG A 168 -8.20 5.18 -9.42
C ARG A 168 -7.74 3.71 -9.38
N TYR A 169 -6.42 3.49 -9.31
CA TYR A 169 -5.82 2.17 -9.48
C TYR A 169 -5.32 1.53 -8.18
N GLY A 170 -5.33 2.26 -7.06
CA GLY A 170 -4.57 1.88 -5.89
C GLY A 170 -3.08 1.71 -6.22
N TYR A 171 -2.42 0.84 -5.48
CA TYR A 171 -1.03 0.45 -5.70
C TYR A 171 -0.83 -0.51 -6.90
N GLY A 172 -1.91 -0.82 -7.65
CA GLY A 172 -1.86 -1.66 -8.83
C GLY A 172 -2.30 -3.11 -8.56
N VAL A 173 -1.77 -4.03 -9.37
CA VAL A 173 -2.10 -5.46 -9.37
C VAL A 173 -1.09 -6.23 -8.52
N PRO A 174 -1.52 -6.87 -7.42
CA PRO A 174 -0.66 -7.72 -6.60
C PRO A 174 -0.19 -8.99 -7.33
N ASP A 175 1.03 -9.43 -7.01
CA ASP A 175 1.58 -10.70 -7.49
C ASP A 175 1.85 -11.65 -6.32
N LEU A 176 1.21 -12.83 -6.36
CA LEU A 176 1.34 -13.81 -5.28
C LEU A 176 2.76 -14.37 -5.14
N SER A 177 3.49 -14.54 -6.25
CA SER A 177 4.84 -15.08 -6.20
C SER A 177 5.76 -14.09 -5.48
N ARG A 178 5.69 -12.80 -5.81
CA ARG A 178 6.43 -11.73 -5.12
C ARG A 178 6.01 -11.54 -3.66
N ALA A 179 4.74 -11.76 -3.34
CA ALA A 179 4.28 -11.70 -1.96
C ALA A 179 4.81 -12.85 -1.08
N LEU A 180 5.15 -14.00 -1.69
CA LEU A 180 5.63 -15.20 -0.99
C LEU A 180 7.15 -15.41 -1.08
N GLN A 181 7.80 -14.85 -2.11
CA GLN A 181 9.18 -15.15 -2.44
C GLN A 181 10.00 -13.87 -2.56
N SER A 182 11.14 -13.83 -1.88
CA SER A 182 12.23 -12.92 -2.21
C SER A 182 13.04 -13.56 -3.35
N ALA A 183 13.17 -12.88 -4.49
CA ALA A 183 14.09 -13.31 -5.54
C ALA A 183 15.54 -12.92 -5.15
N SER A 184 16.56 -13.53 -5.77
CA SER A 184 17.97 -13.21 -5.47
C SER A 184 18.34 -11.73 -5.73
N ASN A 185 17.61 -11.07 -6.64
CA ASN A 185 17.73 -9.64 -6.97
C ASN A 185 16.60 -8.78 -6.38
N ASP A 186 15.77 -9.34 -5.50
CA ASP A 186 14.65 -8.68 -4.82
C ASP A 186 14.67 -9.07 -3.33
N LEU A 187 15.43 -8.30 -2.56
CA LEU A 187 15.50 -8.47 -1.12
C LEU A 187 14.25 -7.86 -0.51
N THR A 188 13.40 -8.67 0.12
CA THR A 188 12.30 -8.20 0.97
C THR A 188 12.60 -8.46 2.44
N LEU A 189 12.60 -7.42 3.27
CA LEU A 189 12.69 -7.46 4.73
C LEU A 189 11.30 -7.23 5.31
N ILE A 190 10.88 -8.10 6.24
CA ILE A 190 9.60 -7.98 6.96
C ILE A 190 9.90 -7.79 8.44
N ILE A 191 9.39 -6.70 9.02
CA ILE A 191 9.50 -6.38 10.44
C ILE A 191 8.09 -6.32 11.02
N GLU A 192 7.79 -7.22 11.96
CA GLU A 192 6.60 -7.15 12.82
C GLU A 192 7.03 -6.65 14.20
N ASP A 193 6.54 -5.49 14.61
CA ASP A 193 6.90 -4.88 15.89
C ASP A 193 5.69 -4.12 16.46
N GLU A 194 5.84 -3.60 17.67
CA GLU A 194 4.85 -2.77 18.33
C GLU A 194 5.52 -1.58 19.01
N LEU A 195 4.78 -0.48 19.13
CA LEU A 195 5.20 0.71 19.88
C LEU A 195 4.05 1.22 20.72
N GLN A 196 4.36 1.90 21.83
CA GLN A 196 3.35 2.63 22.60
C GLN A 196 3.26 4.07 22.07
N PRO A 197 2.18 4.45 21.35
CA PRO A 197 2.13 5.75 20.69
C PRO A 197 2.16 6.92 21.68
N PHE A 198 1.42 6.77 22.79
CA PHE A 198 1.18 7.86 23.72
C PHE A 198 1.38 7.44 25.18
N CYS A 199 1.50 8.42 26.07
CA CYS A 199 1.45 8.22 27.51
C CYS A 199 0.89 9.45 28.21
N LEU A 200 0.38 9.27 29.43
CA LEU A 200 -0.08 10.38 30.26
C LEU A 200 1.07 10.89 31.15
N GLU A 201 1.45 12.16 30.94
CA GLU A 201 2.42 12.85 31.77
C GLU A 201 1.84 14.16 32.29
N SER A 202 1.93 14.41 33.60
CA SER A 202 1.56 15.69 34.23
C SER A 202 0.22 16.26 33.74
N SER A 203 -0.77 15.37 33.60
CA SER A 203 -2.14 15.63 33.13
C SER A 203 -2.37 15.77 31.63
N ARG A 204 -1.34 15.76 30.77
CA ARG A 204 -1.47 15.80 29.31
C ARG A 204 -1.01 14.50 28.66
N VAL A 205 -1.71 14.07 27.61
CA VAL A 205 -1.29 12.91 26.83
C VAL A 205 -0.24 13.37 25.81
N LYS A 206 0.95 12.81 25.89
CA LYS A 206 2.07 13.10 24.99
C LYS A 206 2.42 11.89 24.14
N THR A 207 3.09 12.16 23.02
CA THR A 207 3.80 11.14 22.24
C THR A 207 4.89 10.49 23.08
N LYS A 208 4.99 9.15 23.07
CA LYS A 208 5.92 8.40 23.93
C LYS A 208 7.07 7.80 23.14
N GLU A 209 6.78 6.80 22.30
CA GLU A 209 7.82 6.01 21.64
C GLU A 209 7.92 6.33 20.14
N MET A 210 9.15 6.30 19.65
CA MET A 210 9.50 6.16 18.25
C MET A 210 10.38 4.92 18.13
N LYS A 211 10.18 4.10 17.09
CA LYS A 211 11.02 2.94 16.81
C LYS A 211 11.97 3.25 15.66
N LEU A 212 13.27 3.11 15.92
CA LEU A 212 14.31 3.22 14.91
C LEU A 212 14.75 1.81 14.49
N HIS A 213 14.53 1.48 13.22
CA HIS A 213 14.94 0.22 12.61
C HIS A 213 16.22 0.45 11.84
N LYS A 214 17.34 -0.12 12.32
CA LYS A 214 18.56 -0.22 11.52
C LYS A 214 18.40 -1.37 10.53
N LEU A 215 18.72 -1.08 9.28
CA LEU A 215 18.52 -1.99 8.17
C LEU A 215 19.83 -2.72 7.90
N PRO A 216 19.80 -4.04 7.78
CA PRO A 216 20.97 -4.84 7.45
C PRO A 216 21.30 -4.72 5.95
N TRP A 217 21.61 -3.51 5.48
CA TRP A 217 21.90 -3.25 4.07
C TRP A 217 23.20 -3.92 3.63
N PRO A 218 23.22 -4.49 2.41
CA PRO A 218 24.44 -4.99 1.81
C PRO A 218 25.22 -3.80 1.25
N SER A 219 25.73 -2.94 2.14
CA SER A 219 26.31 -1.65 1.77
C SER A 219 27.50 -1.82 0.83
N GLU A 220 28.33 -2.86 1.02
CA GLU A 220 29.45 -3.16 0.13
C GLU A 220 28.97 -3.53 -1.29
N GLU A 221 27.93 -4.35 -1.43
CA GLU A 221 27.35 -4.73 -2.71
C GLU A 221 26.70 -3.54 -3.40
N LEU A 222 25.94 -2.72 -2.66
CA LEU A 222 25.31 -1.51 -3.18
C LEU A 222 26.35 -0.48 -3.62
N GLU A 223 27.45 -0.31 -2.86
CA GLU A 223 28.55 0.58 -3.23
C GLU A 223 29.28 0.13 -4.50
N LYS A 224 29.46 -1.19 -4.69
CA LYS A 224 30.04 -1.76 -5.93
C LYS A 224 29.19 -1.45 -7.17
N LEU A 225 27.88 -1.28 -7.01
CA LEU A 225 26.97 -0.92 -8.10
C LEU A 225 27.06 0.56 -8.50
N GLY A 226 27.70 1.41 -7.67
CA GLY A 226 27.96 2.81 -8.00
C GLY A 226 26.68 3.59 -8.33
N GLU A 227 26.66 4.18 -9.52
CA GLU A 227 25.58 5.03 -10.03
C GLU A 227 24.38 4.25 -10.60
N ALA A 228 24.34 2.93 -10.45
CA ALA A 228 23.20 2.12 -10.87
C ALA A 228 21.91 2.64 -10.21
N LYS A 229 20.85 2.74 -10.99
CA LYS A 229 19.54 3.17 -10.49
C LYS A 229 18.89 2.04 -9.70
N VAL A 230 18.41 2.36 -8.51
CA VAL A 230 17.77 1.43 -7.60
C VAL A 230 16.43 1.98 -7.12
N GLU A 231 15.56 1.06 -6.73
CA GLU A 231 14.26 1.35 -6.15
C GLU A 231 14.22 0.81 -4.72
N LEU A 232 13.81 1.66 -3.78
CA LEU A 232 13.51 1.29 -2.40
C LEU A 232 12.00 1.42 -2.20
N LYS A 233 11.29 0.30 -2.07
CA LYS A 233 9.86 0.29 -1.76
C LYS A 233 9.67 0.07 -0.27
N ILE A 234 8.82 0.86 0.36
CA ILE A 234 8.47 0.69 1.77
C ILE A 234 6.96 0.63 1.90
N THR A 235 6.46 -0.34 2.66
CA THR A 235 5.05 -0.46 3.05
C THR A 235 4.93 -0.56 4.56
N LEU A 236 4.30 0.42 5.19
CA LEU A 236 3.92 0.42 6.59
C LEU A 236 2.41 0.13 6.71
N SER A 237 2.04 -0.86 7.51
CA SER A 237 0.66 -1.30 7.71
C SER A 237 0.39 -1.46 9.20
N TYR A 238 -0.70 -0.87 9.68
CA TYR A 238 -1.17 -0.99 11.07
C TYR A 238 -2.69 -0.86 11.12
N PHE A 239 -3.33 -1.40 12.15
CA PHE A 239 -4.78 -1.20 12.33
C PHE A 239 -5.07 -0.11 13.35
N ILE A 240 -6.08 0.68 13.04
CA ILE A 240 -6.60 1.69 13.95
C ILE A 240 -7.86 1.17 14.64
N GLU A 241 -8.20 1.78 15.76
CA GLU A 241 -9.54 1.65 16.31
C GLU A 241 -10.36 2.84 15.82
N PRO A 242 -11.47 2.59 15.11
CA PRO A 242 -12.33 3.68 14.66
C PRO A 242 -12.99 4.34 15.87
N ASN A 243 -13.06 5.67 15.85
CA ASN A 243 -13.71 6.44 16.90
C ASN A 243 -15.20 6.05 17.04
N PRO A 244 -15.68 5.69 18.24
CA PRO A 244 -17.05 5.22 18.44
C PRO A 244 -18.13 6.32 18.40
N GLY A 245 -17.77 7.60 18.29
CA GLY A 245 -18.74 8.71 18.20
C GLY A 245 -19.30 8.91 16.79
N GLU A 246 -20.58 9.29 16.68
CA GLU A 246 -21.19 9.68 15.39
C GLU A 246 -20.48 10.88 14.75
N ARG A 247 -20.51 10.92 13.41
CA ARG A 247 -19.85 11.91 12.55
C ARG A 247 -20.26 13.35 12.89
N GLY A 248 -19.47 14.02 13.73
CA GLY A 248 -19.35 15.49 13.78
C GLY A 248 -18.07 15.92 13.07
N TRP A 249 -18.16 16.24 11.77
CA TRP A 249 -17.04 16.52 10.85
C TRP A 249 -16.33 17.88 11.07
N ALA A 250 -15.94 18.21 12.29
CA ALA A 250 -15.10 19.38 12.54
C ALA A 250 -14.11 19.12 13.68
N TYR A 251 -12.85 18.81 13.32
CA TYR A 251 -11.60 18.86 14.12
C TYR A 251 -11.52 18.15 15.49
N ARG A 252 -12.64 17.82 16.14
CA ARG A 252 -12.72 17.28 17.52
C ARG A 252 -12.91 15.76 17.57
N HIS A 253 -13.06 15.10 16.42
CA HIS A 253 -13.32 13.67 16.32
C HIS A 253 -12.45 13.05 15.23
N ARG A 254 -11.13 12.93 15.46
CA ARG A 254 -10.26 12.13 14.58
C ARG A 254 -10.84 10.70 14.52
N TYR A 255 -11.06 10.20 13.30
CA TYR A 255 -11.51 8.83 13.04
C TYR A 255 -10.52 7.78 13.57
N PRO A 256 -9.20 7.87 13.31
CA PRO A 256 -8.24 6.89 13.81
C PRO A 256 -7.89 7.10 15.29
N SER A 257 -7.62 6.01 16.00
CA SER A 257 -7.09 6.03 17.37
C SER A 257 -5.69 6.62 17.47
N HIS A 258 -4.84 6.26 16.53
CA HIS A 258 -3.48 6.75 16.33
C HIS A 258 -3.18 6.70 14.83
N GLY A 259 -2.25 7.51 14.36
CA GLY A 259 -1.58 7.28 13.08
C GLY A 259 -0.15 6.83 13.30
N LEU A 260 0.43 6.13 12.34
CA LEU A 260 1.86 5.86 12.29
C LEU A 260 2.42 6.39 10.97
N ARG A 261 3.63 6.94 11.01
CA ARG A 261 4.35 7.43 9.84
C ARG A 261 5.75 6.84 9.82
N PHE A 262 6.34 6.82 8.63
CA PHE A 262 7.74 6.49 8.48
C PHE A 262 8.52 7.60 7.79
N LYS A 263 9.79 7.69 8.18
CA LYS A 263 10.81 8.48 7.51
C LYS A 263 12.08 7.63 7.40
N VAL A 264 12.84 7.87 6.34
CA VAL A 264 14.13 7.22 6.08
C VAL A 264 15.25 8.20 6.45
N LYS A 265 16.36 7.69 6.97
CA LYS A 265 17.59 8.46 7.21
C LYS A 265 18.07 9.08 5.89
N GLY A 266 18.55 10.33 5.92
CA GLY A 266 19.26 10.92 4.78
C GLY A 266 20.60 10.22 4.54
N SER A 267 21.09 10.21 3.29
CA SER A 267 22.39 9.58 2.97
C SER A 267 23.58 10.26 3.66
N LEU A 268 23.50 11.57 3.91
CA LEU A 268 24.52 12.35 4.61
C LEU A 268 24.13 12.69 6.06
N GLU A 269 23.05 12.08 6.57
CA GLU A 269 22.49 12.40 7.87
C GLU A 269 23.02 11.43 8.94
N THR A 270 23.49 11.98 10.06
CA THR A 270 23.86 11.14 11.21
C THR A 270 22.63 10.60 11.92
N GLU A 271 22.75 9.52 12.69
CA GLU A 271 21.62 8.99 13.46
C GLU A 271 21.05 10.01 14.45
N HIS A 272 21.91 10.84 15.05
CA HIS A 272 21.50 11.89 15.97
C HIS A 272 20.69 12.98 15.25
N ASP A 273 21.19 13.47 14.11
CA ASP A 273 20.50 14.49 13.32
C ASP A 273 19.17 13.96 12.78
N PHE A 274 19.13 12.66 12.42
CA PHE A 274 17.91 12.00 12.00
C PHE A 274 16.86 11.96 13.12
N GLN A 275 17.23 11.52 14.32
CA GLN A 275 16.32 11.54 15.47
C GLN A 275 15.85 12.95 15.79
N TRP A 276 16.75 13.95 15.70
CA TRP A 276 16.40 15.34 15.91
C TRP A 276 15.38 15.84 14.87
N ARG A 277 15.57 15.49 13.59
CA ARG A 277 14.62 15.78 12.52
C ARG A 277 13.26 15.14 12.76
N ILE A 278 13.19 13.90 13.24
CA ILE A 278 11.90 13.27 13.56
C ILE A 278 11.22 13.98 14.73
N ASN A 279 11.96 14.32 15.78
CA ASN A 279 11.40 15.07 16.92
C ASN A 279 10.81 16.42 16.49
N GLU A 280 11.47 17.13 15.57
CA GLU A 280 10.93 18.36 15.00
C GLU A 280 9.66 18.10 14.18
N VAL A 281 9.63 17.06 13.34
CA VAL A 281 8.43 16.69 12.57
C VAL A 281 7.26 16.32 13.49
N VAL A 282 7.51 15.56 14.55
CA VAL A 282 6.49 15.21 15.55
C VAL A 282 5.93 16.47 16.21
N ARG A 283 6.76 17.46 16.53
CA ARG A 283 6.31 18.75 17.08
C ARG A 283 5.49 19.55 16.07
N GLU A 284 5.93 19.64 14.82
CA GLU A 284 5.20 20.34 13.77
C GLU A 284 3.81 19.72 13.53
N GLU A 285 3.72 18.39 13.50
CA GLU A 285 2.46 17.66 13.38
C GLU A 285 1.55 17.83 14.61
N GLU A 286 2.12 17.96 15.82
CA GLU A 286 1.36 18.28 17.03
C GLU A 286 0.78 19.70 17.01
N GLU A 287 1.46 20.63 16.37
CA GLU A 287 1.03 22.02 16.20
C GLU A 287 0.17 22.23 14.95
N ASP A 288 -0.21 21.13 14.26
CA ASP A 288 -0.92 21.11 12.97
C ASP A 288 -0.27 22.07 11.93
N ARG A 289 1.06 22.26 12.02
CA ARG A 289 1.84 23.04 11.05
C ARG A 289 2.19 22.15 9.87
N ARG A 290 2.01 22.67 8.65
CA ARG A 290 2.47 21.97 7.44
C ARG A 290 3.99 21.84 7.51
N SER A 291 4.50 20.60 7.51
CA SER A 291 5.94 20.36 7.50
C SER A 291 6.56 21.04 6.29
N SER A 292 7.59 21.85 6.52
CA SER A 292 8.36 22.42 5.41
C SER A 292 9.08 21.28 4.67
N SER A 293 8.78 21.10 3.38
CA SER A 293 9.37 20.01 2.58
C SER A 293 10.89 20.18 2.50
N ARG A 294 11.65 19.25 3.09
CA ARG A 294 13.10 19.16 2.90
C ARG A 294 13.42 18.39 1.62
N SER A 295 14.62 18.61 1.07
CA SER A 295 15.07 18.19 -0.27
C SER A 295 14.92 16.69 -0.59
N ASP A 296 14.97 15.81 0.41
CA ASP A 296 14.94 14.34 0.23
C ASP A 296 13.53 13.82 -0.12
N ASP A 297 12.48 14.65 -0.01
CA ASP A 297 11.13 14.28 -0.44
C ASP A 297 11.03 14.13 -1.97
N ASN A 298 11.91 14.75 -2.76
CA ASN A 298 11.77 14.79 -4.23
C ASN A 298 11.94 13.43 -4.93
N ASN A 299 12.71 12.52 -4.35
CA ASN A 299 13.00 11.21 -4.92
C ASN A 299 11.92 10.17 -4.63
N TRP A 300 10.94 10.50 -3.77
CA TRP A 300 9.76 9.68 -3.53
C TRP A 300 8.72 9.86 -4.63
N PHE A 301 8.19 8.74 -5.12
CA PHE A 301 7.23 8.74 -6.22
C PHE A 301 5.92 9.46 -5.85
N LEU A 302 5.35 9.17 -4.67
CA LEU A 302 4.13 9.80 -4.16
C LEU A 302 4.43 10.96 -3.21
N GLY A 303 5.31 10.73 -2.23
CA GLY A 303 5.60 11.67 -1.16
C GLY A 303 4.53 11.71 -0.05
N PRO A 304 4.81 12.40 1.06
CA PRO A 304 4.03 12.32 2.30
C PRO A 304 2.57 12.74 2.14
N ASN A 305 2.28 13.78 1.36
CA ASN A 305 0.91 14.29 1.17
C ASN A 305 -0.07 13.27 0.59
N THR A 306 0.42 12.31 -0.20
CA THR A 306 -0.40 11.24 -0.80
C THR A 306 -0.24 9.94 -0.05
N ARG A 307 0.99 9.60 0.35
CA ARG A 307 1.33 8.36 1.05
C ARG A 307 0.67 8.26 2.42
N ASP A 308 0.61 9.36 3.17
CA ASP A 308 0.27 9.37 4.61
C ASP A 308 -1.25 9.40 4.88
N CYS A 309 -2.07 8.96 3.92
CA CYS A 309 -3.52 8.86 4.03
C CYS A 309 -3.96 7.44 4.43
N GLY A 310 -4.72 7.31 5.54
CA GLY A 310 -5.25 6.01 5.99
C GLY A 310 -4.33 5.29 6.99
N SER A 311 -4.39 3.95 6.98
CA SER A 311 -3.64 3.06 7.91
C SER A 311 -2.65 2.12 7.21
N ILE A 312 -2.46 2.33 5.91
CA ILE A 312 -1.48 1.62 5.09
C ILE A 312 -0.79 2.64 4.18
N HIS A 313 0.53 2.65 4.24
CA HIS A 313 1.37 3.65 3.59
C HIS A 313 2.40 2.92 2.75
N CYS A 314 2.32 3.05 1.43
CA CYS A 314 3.31 2.47 0.52
C CYS A 314 3.86 3.57 -0.39
N ASP A 315 5.17 3.60 -0.60
CA ASP A 315 5.81 4.51 -1.53
C ASP A 315 7.12 3.90 -2.03
N THR A 316 7.60 4.42 -3.17
CA THR A 316 8.83 3.98 -3.81
C THR A 316 9.77 5.17 -3.98
N TRP A 317 10.95 5.04 -3.39
CA TRP A 317 12.05 5.97 -3.56
C TRP A 317 12.95 5.51 -4.70
N HIS A 318 13.40 6.46 -5.52
CA HIS A 318 14.31 6.19 -6.64
C HIS A 318 15.61 6.97 -6.45
N GLY A 319 16.74 6.31 -6.62
CA GLY A 319 18.05 6.96 -6.52
C GLY A 319 19.20 6.07 -6.99
N THR A 320 20.41 6.38 -6.55
CA THR A 320 21.60 5.57 -6.87
C THR A 320 21.84 4.51 -5.81
N ALA A 321 22.51 3.43 -6.17
CA ALA A 321 22.86 2.37 -5.24
C ALA A 321 23.74 2.89 -4.09
N VAL A 322 24.69 3.78 -4.38
CA VAL A 322 25.53 4.44 -3.36
C VAL A 322 24.71 5.28 -2.39
N ASP A 323 23.73 6.06 -2.89
CA ASP A 323 22.85 6.84 -2.01
C ASP A 323 22.03 5.92 -1.10
N LEU A 324 21.54 4.80 -1.64
CA LEU A 324 20.75 3.82 -0.90
C LEU A 324 21.58 3.11 0.18
N ALA A 325 22.85 2.79 -0.10
CA ALA A 325 23.77 2.14 0.84
C ALA A 325 23.91 2.91 2.17
N GLN A 326 23.78 4.24 2.12
CA GLN A 326 23.86 5.13 3.28
C GLN A 326 22.50 5.38 3.97
N LYS A 327 21.39 4.97 3.35
CA LYS A 327 20.02 5.06 3.89
C LYS A 327 19.68 3.83 4.73
N ASP A 328 20.49 3.59 5.74
CA ASP A 328 20.51 2.39 6.59
C ASP A 328 19.49 2.36 7.74
N ALA A 329 18.61 3.34 7.87
CA ALA A 329 17.67 3.38 8.98
C ALA A 329 16.30 3.96 8.62
N ILE A 330 15.26 3.37 9.21
CA ILE A 330 13.87 3.83 9.11
C ILE A 330 13.35 4.11 10.51
N ALA A 331 12.76 5.28 10.71
CA ALA A 331 12.04 5.61 11.92
C ALA A 331 10.54 5.45 11.68
N VAL A 332 9.86 4.68 12.55
CA VAL A 332 8.41 4.63 12.68
C VAL A 332 8.00 5.42 13.91
N TYR A 333 7.14 6.41 13.73
CA TYR A 333 6.70 7.30 14.81
C TYR A 333 5.17 7.50 14.77
N PRO A 334 4.56 7.68 15.94
CA PRO A 334 3.13 7.91 16.05
C PRO A 334 2.79 9.37 15.73
N VAL A 335 1.59 9.54 15.18
CA VAL A 335 0.96 10.83 14.93
C VAL A 335 -0.43 10.82 15.55
N GLY A 336 -1.00 12.00 15.80
CA GLY A 336 -2.19 12.18 16.64
C GLY A 336 -3.39 11.27 16.31
N GLY A 337 -4.36 11.23 17.22
CA GLY A 337 -5.54 10.39 17.09
C GLY A 337 -6.38 10.45 18.35
N TRP A 338 -7.55 9.80 18.35
CA TRP A 338 -8.47 9.94 19.47
C TRP A 338 -7.95 9.31 20.77
N TRP A 339 -6.97 8.38 20.74
CA TRP A 339 -6.29 7.91 21.96
C TRP A 339 -5.57 9.05 22.70
N LYS A 340 -5.07 10.05 21.96
CA LYS A 340 -4.43 11.26 22.53
C LYS A 340 -5.46 12.31 22.96
N GLU A 341 -6.46 12.56 22.13
CA GLU A 341 -7.44 13.64 22.33
C GLU A 341 -8.49 13.30 23.40
N LYS A 342 -8.95 12.05 23.46
CA LYS A 342 -10.01 11.58 24.36
C LYS A 342 -9.44 10.89 25.60
N LYS A 343 -8.70 11.65 26.41
CA LYS A 343 -8.09 11.17 27.67
C LYS A 343 -9.07 10.41 28.57
N TYR A 344 -10.34 10.81 28.60
CA TYR A 344 -11.39 10.20 29.43
C TYR A 344 -11.72 8.73 29.05
N LEU A 345 -11.28 8.26 27.87
CA LEU A 345 -11.42 6.86 27.47
C LEU A 345 -10.25 5.98 27.93
N GLU A 346 -9.20 6.58 28.53
CA GLU A 346 -8.06 5.86 29.13
C GLU A 346 -7.30 4.92 28.19
N ARG A 347 -7.39 5.17 26.88
CA ARG A 347 -6.73 4.39 25.82
C ARG A 347 -5.31 4.84 25.48
N TYR A 348 -4.78 5.87 26.15
CA TYR A 348 -3.50 6.48 25.81
C TYR A 348 -2.28 5.57 26.07
N ASN A 349 -2.38 4.54 26.91
CA ASN A 349 -1.28 3.61 27.21
C ASN A 349 -1.29 2.33 26.36
N GLN A 350 -2.05 2.29 25.27
CA GLN A 350 -2.19 1.08 24.45
C GLN A 350 -0.98 0.85 23.55
N MET A 351 -0.63 -0.42 23.34
CA MET A 351 0.36 -0.81 22.34
C MET A 351 -0.29 -0.82 20.95
N ALA A 352 0.45 -0.35 19.96
CA ALA A 352 0.06 -0.33 18.57
C ALA A 352 1.00 -1.23 17.76
N PRO A 353 0.51 -2.40 17.31
CA PRO A 353 1.28 -3.23 16.42
C PRO A 353 1.33 -2.68 15.00
N TYR A 354 2.41 -2.97 14.30
CA TYR A 354 2.58 -2.62 12.90
C TYR A 354 3.45 -3.65 12.17
N SER A 355 3.33 -3.64 10.86
CA SER A 355 4.20 -4.36 9.93
C SER A 355 4.89 -3.36 9.02
N LEU A 356 6.21 -3.49 8.90
CA LEU A 356 7.04 -2.70 8.01
C LEU A 356 7.71 -3.66 7.01
N ILE A 357 7.35 -3.52 5.75
CA ILE A 357 7.92 -4.30 4.64
C ILE A 357 8.76 -3.38 3.78
N ILE A 358 9.99 -3.79 3.51
CA ILE A 358 10.96 -3.00 2.76
C ILE A 358 11.54 -3.89 1.67
N SER A 359 11.56 -3.41 0.44
CA SER A 359 12.27 -4.09 -0.64
C SER A 359 13.22 -3.19 -1.38
N ILE A 360 14.31 -3.79 -1.86
CA ILE A 360 15.30 -3.16 -2.73
C ILE A 360 15.27 -3.90 -4.06
N ARG A 361 15.11 -3.13 -5.14
CA ARG A 361 15.20 -3.64 -6.50
C ARG A 361 16.31 -2.91 -7.26
N VAL A 362 17.08 -3.67 -8.01
CA VAL A 362 18.10 -3.14 -8.94
C VAL A 362 17.67 -3.52 -10.37
N PRO A 363 16.87 -2.70 -11.06
CA PRO A 363 16.39 -3.03 -12.39
C PRO A 363 17.54 -3.22 -13.39
N GLY A 364 17.51 -4.31 -14.16
CA GLY A 364 18.44 -4.55 -15.27
C GLY A 364 19.83 -5.06 -14.88
N VAL A 365 20.07 -5.41 -13.61
CA VAL A 365 21.35 -5.97 -13.15
C VAL A 365 21.11 -7.26 -12.37
N GLU A 366 21.76 -8.35 -12.78
CA GLU A 366 21.79 -9.60 -12.02
C GLU A 366 22.86 -9.52 -10.92
N VAL A 367 22.49 -8.97 -9.76
CA VAL A 367 23.33 -8.94 -8.56
C VAL A 367 22.58 -9.60 -7.42
N ASP A 368 23.27 -10.46 -6.68
CA ASP A 368 22.76 -11.08 -5.48
C ASP A 368 22.89 -10.11 -4.30
N ILE A 369 21.79 -9.41 -4.02
CA ILE A 369 21.65 -8.54 -2.84
C ILE A 369 20.97 -9.27 -1.68
N TYR A 370 20.45 -10.48 -1.91
CA TYR A 370 19.71 -11.25 -0.91
C TYR A 370 20.65 -11.96 0.05
N THR A 371 21.61 -12.71 -0.48
CA THR A 371 22.49 -13.59 0.31
C THR A 371 23.28 -12.85 1.41
N PRO A 372 23.89 -11.67 1.16
CA PRO A 372 24.61 -10.94 2.20
C PRO A 372 23.69 -10.57 3.38
N VAL A 373 22.46 -10.12 3.08
CA VAL A 373 21.49 -9.73 4.10
C VAL A 373 20.95 -10.94 4.86
N TYR A 374 20.69 -12.05 4.17
CA TYR A 374 20.28 -13.29 4.81
C TYR A 374 21.26 -13.73 5.90
N TYR A 375 22.57 -13.63 5.63
CA TYR A 375 23.60 -13.96 6.62
C TYR A 375 23.62 -12.98 7.81
N LEU A 376 23.48 -11.67 7.56
CA LEU A 376 23.43 -10.65 8.61
C LEU A 376 22.25 -10.85 9.57
N VAL A 377 21.06 -11.13 9.01
CA VAL A 377 19.84 -11.37 9.80
C VAL A 377 19.94 -12.70 10.57
N SER A 378 20.37 -13.78 9.90
CA SER A 378 20.48 -15.10 10.52
C SER A 378 21.47 -15.13 11.68
N THR A 379 22.57 -14.38 11.58
CA THR A 379 23.57 -14.28 12.64
C THR A 379 23.05 -13.46 13.83
N SER A 380 22.24 -12.44 13.59
CA SER A 380 21.68 -11.58 14.64
C SER A 380 20.64 -12.29 15.53
N ILE A 381 19.99 -13.34 15.02
CA ILE A 381 18.99 -14.14 15.76
C ILE A 381 19.66 -15.20 16.66
N ALA A 382 20.93 -15.55 16.42
CA ALA A 382 21.66 -16.56 17.18
C ALA A 382 22.27 -16.00 18.49
N ILE A 383 21.42 -15.57 19.44
CA ILE A 383 21.80 -15.50 20.86
C ILE A 383 20.84 -16.42 21.62
N TYR A 384 21.20 -17.69 21.69
CA TYR A 384 20.67 -18.58 22.71
C TYR A 384 21.20 -18.11 24.07
N THR A 385 20.29 -17.82 24.99
CA THR A 385 20.58 -17.86 26.43
C THR A 385 19.53 -18.71 27.12
#